data_AF-A0A973EFJ3-F1
#
_entry.id   AF-A0A973EFJ3-F1
#
_cell.length_a   1.000
_cell.length_b   1.000
_cell.length_c   1.000
_cell.angle_alpha   90.00
_cell.angle_beta   90.00
_cell.angle_gamma   90.00
#
_symmetry.space_group_name_H-M   'P 1'
#
loop_
_entity.id
_entity.type
_entity.pdbx_description
1 polymer ?
#
loop_
_entity_poly.entity_id
_entity_poly.type
_entity_poly.pdbx_seq_one_letter_code
_entity_poly.pdbx_strand_id
1 'polypeptide(L)'
;MDSAESWVRHSAARMEEAGLYFGHGTDNALDEAVWLVLHVLQAPLDGSFSDWGRALSSREAEQVQALLEKRISSRQPLAYLLGA
;
A
#
# COMPACT_ATOMS: atom_id res chain seq x y z
N MET A 1 7.64 -10.39 -7.93
CA MET A 1 7.53 -9.23 -7.01
C MET A 1 8.03 -9.71 -5.69
N ASP A 2 9.24 -9.32 -5.33
CA ASP A 2 10.10 -10.23 -4.55
C ASP A 2 10.32 -9.75 -3.10
N SER A 3 10.02 -8.47 -2.81
CA SER A 3 10.20 -7.86 -1.49
C SER A 3 9.06 -6.91 -1.12
N ALA A 4 8.91 -6.59 0.17
CA ALA A 4 7.97 -5.58 0.67
C ALA A 4 8.18 -4.22 -0.02
N GLU A 5 9.43 -3.80 -0.23
CA GLU A 5 9.74 -2.59 -1.02
C GLU A 5 9.21 -2.70 -2.46
N SER A 6 9.38 -3.85 -3.11
CA SER A 6 8.88 -4.06 -4.48
C SER A 6 7.36 -3.94 -4.55
N TRP A 7 6.66 -4.47 -3.54
CA TRP A 7 5.20 -4.36 -3.42
C TRP A 7 4.75 -2.92 -3.19
N VAL A 8 5.48 -2.14 -2.39
CA VAL A 8 5.22 -0.69 -2.21
C VAL A 8 5.36 0.04 -3.55
N ARG A 9 6.49 -0.11 -4.24
CA ARG A 9 6.74 0.57 -5.52
C ARG A 9 5.71 0.20 -6.58
N HIS A 10 5.34 -1.07 -6.66
CA HIS A 10 4.31 -1.53 -7.58
C HIS A 10 2.94 -0.92 -7.25
N SER A 11 2.54 -0.94 -5.98
CA SER A 11 1.24 -0.39 -5.56
C SER A 11 1.17 1.10 -5.84
N ALA A 12 2.24 1.85 -5.56
CA ALA A 12 2.33 3.28 -5.87
C ALA A 12 2.15 3.55 -7.37
N ALA A 13 2.93 2.87 -8.21
CA ALA A 13 2.84 3.02 -9.67
C ALA A 13 1.42 2.73 -10.20
N ARG A 14 0.77 1.68 -9.68
CA ARG A 14 -0.61 1.32 -10.05
C ARG A 14 -1.63 2.37 -9.65
N MET A 15 -1.45 3.03 -8.51
CA MET A 15 -2.32 4.13 -8.08
C MET A 15 -2.08 5.41 -8.90
N GLU A 16 -0.83 5.69 -9.29
CA GLU A 16 -0.48 6.80 -10.19
C GLU A 16 -1.05 6.58 -11.59
N GLU A 17 -0.88 5.39 -12.17
CA GLU A 17 -1.46 4.99 -13.46
C GLU A 17 -2.99 5.12 -13.47
N ALA A 18 -3.63 4.84 -12.34
CA ALA A 18 -5.07 4.99 -12.16
C ALA A 18 -5.53 6.45 -11.99
N GLY A 19 -4.60 7.40 -11.89
CA GLY A 19 -4.88 8.82 -11.71
C GLY A 19 -5.61 9.12 -10.40
N LEU A 20 -5.29 8.39 -9.33
CA LEU A 20 -5.89 8.63 -8.02
C LEU A 20 -5.44 9.98 -7.46
N TYR A 21 -6.34 10.65 -6.75
CA TYR A 21 -6.00 11.82 -5.95
C TYR A 21 -5.61 11.38 -4.55
N PHE A 22 -4.52 11.96 -4.07
CA PHE A 22 -3.95 11.82 -2.74
C PHE A 22 -4.02 13.25 -2.17
N GLY A 23 -4.84 13.51 -1.16
CA GLY A 23 -5.23 14.87 -0.74
C GLY A 23 -4.06 15.80 -0.37
N HIS A 24 -4.33 17.08 -0.14
CA HIS A 24 -3.33 18.06 0.34
C HIS A 24 -2.81 17.68 1.75
N GLY A 25 -1.76 16.85 1.81
CA GLY A 25 -1.06 16.46 3.05
C GLY A 25 -0.82 14.95 3.28
N THR A 26 -1.18 14.08 2.33
CA THR A 26 -0.71 12.68 2.26
C THR A 26 0.09 12.55 0.97
N ASP A 27 1.42 12.46 1.08
CA ASP A 27 2.35 13.20 0.22
C ASP A 27 2.60 12.61 -1.18
N ASN A 28 2.10 11.42 -1.52
CA ASN A 28 2.04 10.85 -2.87
C ASN A 28 1.56 9.38 -2.81
N ALA A 29 1.44 8.73 -3.96
CA ALA A 29 1.07 7.31 -4.05
C ALA A 29 2.02 6.37 -3.27
N LEU A 30 3.28 6.78 -3.00
CA LEU A 30 4.25 5.98 -2.27
C LEU A 30 3.87 5.85 -0.80
N ASP A 31 3.47 6.94 -0.14
CA ASP A 31 3.09 6.89 1.27
C ASP A 31 1.85 6.05 1.50
N GLU A 32 0.86 6.18 0.61
CA GLU A 32 -0.34 5.36 0.66
C GLU A 32 -0.02 3.88 0.40
N ALA A 33 0.90 3.59 -0.52
CA ALA A 33 1.39 2.24 -0.76
C ALA A 33 2.18 1.67 0.43
N VAL A 34 2.99 2.48 1.12
CA VAL A 34 3.70 2.11 2.35
C VAL A 34 2.69 1.70 3.42
N TRP A 35 1.68 2.53 3.67
CA TRP A 35 0.60 2.21 4.62
C TRP A 35 -0.15 0.94 4.25
N LEU A 36 -0.47 0.77 2.97
CA LEU A 36 -1.17 -0.43 2.49
C LEU A 36 -0.37 -1.69 2.81
N VAL A 37 0.91 -1.70 2.44
CA VAL A 37 1.79 -2.85 2.67
C VAL A 37 1.97 -3.08 4.17
N LEU A 38 2.34 -2.07 4.94
CA LEU A 38 2.54 -2.21 6.40
C LEU A 38 1.28 -2.73 7.11
N HIS A 39 0.09 -2.28 6.69
CA HIS A 39 -1.17 -2.79 7.22
C HIS A 39 -1.31 -4.31 6.99
N VAL A 40 -1.04 -4.79 5.77
CA VAL A 40 -1.11 -6.22 5.45
C VAL A 40 -0.05 -7.01 6.22
N LEU A 41 1.15 -6.46 6.34
CA LEU A 41 2.25 -7.07 7.09
C LEU A 41 2.04 -7.04 8.61
N GLN A 42 0.97 -6.38 9.10
CA GLN A 42 0.72 -6.09 10.51
C GLN A 42 1.93 -5.42 11.19
N ALA A 43 2.61 -4.55 10.44
CA ALA A 43 3.82 -3.88 10.85
C ALA A 43 3.51 -2.47 11.42
N PRO A 44 4.40 -1.93 12.28
CA PRO A 44 4.25 -0.58 12.81
C PRO A 44 4.21 0.48 11.69
N LEU A 45 3.28 1.43 11.81
CA LEU A 45 3.14 2.60 10.92
C LEU A 45 3.92 3.83 11.41
N ASP A 46 4.66 3.71 12.52
CA ASP A 46 5.44 4.77 13.16
C ASP A 46 6.82 5.00 12.52
N GLY A 47 7.10 4.33 11.39
CA GLY A 47 8.38 4.39 10.69
C GLY A 47 9.46 3.47 11.25
N SER A 48 9.16 2.65 12.27
CA SER A 48 10.13 1.70 12.84
C SER A 48 10.32 0.42 12.02
N PHE A 49 9.50 0.19 10.99
CA PHE A 49 9.63 -0.98 10.12
C PHE A 49 10.89 -0.91 9.25
N SER A 50 11.81 -1.86 9.46
CA SER A 50 13.11 -1.91 8.76
C SER A 50 13.28 -3.10 7.81
N ASP A 51 12.36 -4.07 7.81
CA ASP A 51 12.49 -5.33 7.06
C ASP A 51 11.89 -5.23 5.64
N TRP A 52 12.27 -4.18 4.91
CA TRP A 52 11.76 -3.89 3.57
C TRP A 52 12.20 -4.90 2.50
N GLY A 53 13.28 -5.63 2.76
CA GLY A 53 13.80 -6.69 1.90
C GLY A 53 13.03 -8.01 2.02
N ARG A 54 12.15 -8.17 3.02
CA ARG A 54 11.43 -9.43 3.23
C ARG A 54 10.48 -9.74 2.08
N ALA A 55 10.43 -11.01 1.70
CA ALA A 55 9.42 -11.50 0.77
C ALA A 55 8.06 -11.61 1.45
N LEU A 56 7.00 -11.26 0.73
CA LEU A 56 5.62 -11.51 1.16
C LEU A 56 5.26 -12.97 0.91
N SER A 57 4.59 -13.59 1.87
CA SER A 57 3.89 -14.86 1.65
C SER A 57 2.80 -14.68 0.59
N SER A 58 2.37 -15.77 -0.04
CA SER A 58 1.30 -15.73 -1.05
C SER A 58 0.03 -15.07 -0.51
N ARG A 59 -0.30 -15.32 0.76
CA ARG A 59 -1.46 -14.72 1.41
C ARG A 59 -1.33 -13.21 1.58
N GLU A 60 -0.16 -12.72 2.01
CA GLU A 60 0.08 -11.28 2.15
C GLU A 60 0.06 -10.60 0.77
N ALA A 61 0.66 -11.22 -0.24
CA ALA A 61 0.63 -10.74 -1.62
C ALA A 61 -0.81 -10.61 -2.16
N GLU A 62 -1.64 -11.65 -1.97
CA GLU A 62 -3.07 -11.63 -2.35
C GLU A 62 -3.84 -10.52 -1.62
N GLN A 63 -3.56 -10.32 -0.32
CA GLN A 63 -4.20 -9.27 0.47
C GLN A 63 -3.79 -7.85 0.00
N VAL A 64 -2.51 -7.63 -0.29
CA VAL A 64 -2.02 -6.37 -0.88
C VAL A 64 -2.73 -6.10 -2.21
N GLN A 65 -2.79 -7.11 -3.08
CA GLN A 65 -3.43 -6.97 -4.39
C GLN A 65 -4.93 -6.66 -4.26
N ALA A 66 -5.66 -7.37 -3.40
CA ALA A 66 -7.08 -7.13 -3.17
C ALA A 66 -7.37 -5.72 -2.61
N LEU A 67 -6.55 -5.24 -1.67
CA LEU A 67 -6.67 -3.88 -1.13
C LEU A 67 -6.34 -2.82 -2.18
N LEU A 68 -5.30 -3.03 -2.99
CA LEU A 68 -4.92 -2.13 -4.08
C LEU A 68 -6.04 -2.03 -5.13
N GLU A 69 -6.62 -3.15 -5.54
CA GLU A 69 -7.74 -3.18 -6.47
C GLU A 69 -8.97 -2.46 -5.89
N LYS A 70 -9.27 -2.68 -4.61
CA LYS A 70 -10.34 -1.95 -3.91
C LYS A 70 -10.05 -0.45 -3.87
N ARG A 71 -8.81 -0.04 -3.61
CA ARG A 71 -8.38 1.37 -3.59
C ARG A 71 -8.54 2.04 -4.94
N ILE A 72 -8.12 1.38 -6.01
CA ILE A 72 -8.23 1.88 -7.38
C ILE A 72 -9.70 1.97 -7.83
N SER A 73 -10.47 0.90 -7.62
CA SER A 73 -11.86 0.82 -8.08
C SER A 73 -12.80 1.77 -7.34
N SER A 74 -12.68 1.85 -6.01
CA SER A 74 -13.51 2.74 -5.19
C SER A 74 -13.09 4.22 -5.31
N ARG A 75 -11.83 4.49 -5.65
CA ARG A 75 -11.18 5.81 -5.56
C ARG A 75 -11.27 6.48 -4.18
N GLN A 76 -11.71 5.76 -3.16
CA GLN A 76 -11.72 6.25 -1.77
C GLN A 76 -10.31 6.22 -1.20
N PRO A 77 -9.88 7.22 -0.42
CA PRO A 77 -8.60 7.16 0.27
C PRO A 77 -8.49 5.88 1.12
N LEU A 78 -7.29 5.30 1.17
CA LEU A 78 -7.01 4.03 1.81
C LEU A 78 -7.43 4.02 3.28
N ALA A 79 -7.29 5.13 3.99
CA ALA A 79 -7.73 5.27 5.38
C ALA A 79 -9.19 4.82 5.59
N TYR A 80 -10.09 5.18 4.67
CA TYR A 80 -11.50 4.76 4.73
C TYR A 80 -11.68 3.26 4.48
N LEU A 81 -10.79 2.64 3.71
CA LEU A 81 -10.83 1.20 3.42
C LEU A 81 -10.29 0.36 4.57
N LEU A 82 -9.36 0.92 5.34
CA LEU A 82 -8.76 0.30 6.51
C LEU A 82 -9.60 0.50 7.80
N GLY A 83 -10.64 1.34 7.75
CA GLY A 83 -11.56 1.59 8.86
C GLY A 83 -11.05 2.58 9.91
N ALA A 84 -10.23 3.56 9.48
CA ALA A 84 -9.81 4.69 10.31
C ALA A 84 -10.91 5.75 10.46
#